data_AF-A0A955PHU2-F1
#
_entry.id   AF-A0A955PHU2-F1
#
_cell.length_a   1.000
_cell.length_b   1.000
_cell.length_c   1.000
_cell.angle_alpha   90.00
_cell.angle_beta   90.00
_cell.angle_gamma   90.00
#
_symmetry.space_group_name_H-M   'P 1'
#
loop_
_entity.id
_entity.type
_entity.pdbx_description
1 polymer ?
#
loop_
_entity_poly.entity_id
_entity_poly.type
_entity_poly.pdbx_seq_one_letter_code
_entity_poly.pdbx_strand_id
1 'polypeptide(L)'
;MIYSDNFWIGAVIVGAFLLVAGPTILASMPWWMNLLIVLGIVGLVLDKLGILETGHSSSLFTADRAIRESDRLSDRSDQKFDTADDLWEEADDLEMEAERLYEMGLDDEADELYEKSEHLKDRSLELMDEGQDLLEDSVDRLKD
;
A
#
# COMPACT_ATOMS: atom_id res chain seq x y z
N MET A 1 42.16 -12.36 -3.38
CA MET A 1 41.16 -11.38 -3.86
C MET A 1 40.03 -11.40 -2.85
N ILE A 2 40.02 -10.41 -1.98
CA ILE A 2 39.35 -10.38 -0.67
C ILE A 2 38.13 -9.47 -0.84
N TYR A 3 36.95 -10.00 -1.18
CA TYR A 3 35.74 -9.16 -1.32
C TYR A 3 34.41 -9.90 -1.07
N SER A 4 34.42 -11.14 -0.55
CA SER A 4 33.18 -11.91 -0.33
C SER A 4 32.68 -11.89 1.13
N ASP A 5 33.53 -11.56 2.10
CA ASP A 5 33.18 -11.73 3.52
C ASP A 5 32.56 -10.47 4.18
N ASN A 6 32.72 -9.30 3.56
CA ASN A 6 32.18 -8.04 4.10
C ASN A 6 30.68 -7.86 3.80
N PHE A 7 30.12 -8.58 2.83
CA PHE A 7 28.70 -8.47 2.47
C PHE A 7 27.78 -9.10 3.53
N TRP A 8 28.20 -10.24 4.10
CA TRP A 8 27.49 -10.89 5.19
C TRP A 8 27.51 -10.05 6.47
N ILE A 9 28.64 -9.40 6.77
CA ILE A 9 28.75 -8.50 7.92
C ILE A 9 27.86 -7.27 7.73
N GLY A 10 27.79 -6.71 6.51
CA GLY A 10 26.88 -5.61 6.18
C GLY A 10 25.40 -5.98 6.34
N ALA A 11 24.98 -7.15 5.86
CA ALA A 11 23.59 -7.61 5.98
C ALA A 11 23.18 -7.89 7.43
N VAL A 12 24.10 -8.44 8.24
CA VAL A 12 23.86 -8.69 9.67
C VAL A 12 23.82 -7.38 10.47
N ILE A 13 24.65 -6.40 10.13
CA ILE A 13 24.62 -5.08 10.78
C ILE A 13 23.35 -4.33 10.42
N VAL A 14 22.90 -4.35 9.15
CA VAL A 14 21.63 -3.72 8.73
C VAL A 14 20.43 -4.42 9.37
N GLY A 15 20.43 -5.75 9.43
CA GLY A 15 19.39 -6.53 10.10
C GLY A 15 19.34 -6.29 11.62
N ALA A 16 20.49 -6.19 12.28
CA ALA A 16 20.57 -5.87 13.71
C ALA A 16 20.18 -4.41 14.00
N PHE A 17 20.51 -3.48 13.11
CA PHE A 17 20.12 -2.06 13.24
C PHE A 17 18.61 -1.89 13.07
N LEU A 18 17.98 -2.61 12.13
CA LEU A 18 16.52 -2.65 11.97
C LEU A 18 15.80 -3.33 13.14
N LEU A 19 16.39 -4.34 13.76
CA LEU A 19 15.77 -5.05 14.89
C LEU A 19 15.89 -4.27 16.22
N VAL A 20 16.94 -3.44 16.37
CA VAL A 20 17.17 -2.66 17.59
C VAL A 20 16.63 -1.21 17.49
N ALA A 21 16.65 -0.59 16.30
CA ALA A 21 16.15 0.78 16.11
C ALA A 21 14.79 0.86 15.39
N GLY A 22 14.35 -0.24 14.74
CA GLY A 22 13.13 -0.30 13.93
C GLY A 22 11.85 0.11 14.65
N PRO A 23 11.57 -0.32 15.90
CA PRO A 23 10.31 0.04 16.57
C PRO A 23 10.16 1.56 16.76
N THR A 24 11.27 2.27 16.95
CA THR A 24 11.29 3.73 17.15
C THR A 24 11.23 4.54 15.87
N ILE A 25 11.70 4.01 14.73
CA ILE A 25 11.66 4.71 13.44
C ILE A 25 10.33 4.44 12.72
N LEU A 26 9.79 3.22 12.84
CA LEU A 26 8.51 2.81 12.24
C LEU A 26 7.30 3.51 12.87
N ALA A 27 7.40 3.97 14.12
CA ALA A 27 6.32 4.67 14.84
C ALA A 27 6.20 6.16 14.48
N SER A 28 7.22 6.76 13.87
CA SER A 28 7.22 8.16 13.43
C SER A 28 6.97 8.30 11.93
N MET A 29 6.98 7.20 11.18
CA MET A 29 6.67 7.20 9.76
C MET A 29 5.18 6.95 9.57
N PRO A 30 4.55 7.61 8.58
CA PRO A 30 3.20 7.28 8.19
C PRO A 30 3.11 5.79 7.86
N TRP A 31 2.05 5.14 8.32
CA TRP A 31 1.85 3.69 8.18
C TRP A 31 1.91 3.22 6.71
N TRP A 32 1.60 4.08 5.74
CA TRP A 32 1.74 3.82 4.31
C TRP A 32 3.19 3.59 3.84
N MET A 33 4.18 4.24 4.46
CA MET A 33 5.60 3.95 4.15
C MET A 33 6.04 2.57 4.63
N ASN A 34 5.48 2.10 5.74
CA ASN A 34 5.75 0.75 6.23
C ASN A 34 5.14 -0.30 5.29
N LEU A 35 3.98 0.00 4.73
CA LEU A 35 3.32 -0.83 3.73
C LEU A 35 4.16 -0.97 2.44
N LEU A 36 4.72 0.13 1.94
CA LEU A 36 5.59 0.13 0.76
C LEU A 36 6.87 -0.71 0.98
N ILE A 37 7.44 -0.67 2.18
CA ILE A 37 8.61 -1.50 2.54
C ILE A 37 8.23 -2.98 2.56
N VAL A 38 7.06 -3.32 3.11
CA VAL A 38 6.56 -4.70 3.13
C VAL A 38 6.29 -5.20 1.72
N LEU A 39 5.62 -4.41 0.88
CA LEU A 39 5.36 -4.73 -0.53
C LEU A 39 6.67 -4.93 -1.32
N GLY A 40 7.67 -4.07 -1.09
CA GLY A 40 8.99 -4.23 -1.72
C GLY A 40 9.70 -5.52 -1.32
N ILE A 41 9.57 -5.95 -0.06
CA ILE A 41 10.12 -7.22 0.44
C ILE A 41 9.35 -8.41 -0.15
N VAL A 42 8.01 -8.33 -0.24
CA VAL A 42 7.17 -9.37 -0.84
C VAL A 42 7.48 -9.54 -2.32
N GLY A 43 7.64 -8.45 -3.07
CA GLY A 43 8.07 -8.49 -4.47
C GLY A 43 9.45 -9.13 -4.66
N LEU A 44 10.40 -8.82 -3.79
CA LEU A 44 11.73 -9.44 -3.80
C LEU A 44 11.69 -10.95 -3.46
N VAL A 45 10.79 -11.35 -2.57
CA VAL A 45 10.58 -12.76 -2.19
C VAL A 45 9.92 -13.54 -3.34
N LEU A 46 8.98 -12.93 -4.07
CA LEU A 46 8.34 -13.52 -5.24
C LEU A 46 9.31 -13.72 -6.42
N ASP A 47 10.19 -12.73 -6.68
CA ASP A 47 11.26 -12.85 -7.68
C ASP A 47 12.25 -13.98 -7.33
N LYS A 48 12.54 -14.15 -6.03
CA LYS A 48 13.41 -15.22 -5.50
C LYS A 48 12.76 -16.61 -5.49
N LEU A 49 11.43 -16.70 -5.45
CA LEU A 49 10.68 -17.96 -5.34
C LEU A 49 10.53 -18.74 -6.65
N GLY A 50 11.02 -18.22 -7.78
CA GLY A 50 11.34 -19.05 -8.94
C GLY A 50 10.15 -19.81 -9.54
N ILE A 51 9.14 -19.09 -10.04
CA ILE A 51 8.05 -19.62 -10.89
C ILE A 51 8.60 -19.96 -12.31
N LEU A 52 9.80 -20.54 -12.41
CA LEU A 52 10.49 -20.81 -13.67
C LEU A 52 11.00 -22.26 -13.84
N GLU A 53 10.72 -23.18 -12.91
CA GLU A 53 11.04 -24.61 -13.12
C GLU A 53 9.82 -25.46 -13.53
N THR A 54 9.61 -25.48 -14.85
CA THR A 54 9.30 -26.65 -15.69
C THR A 54 8.31 -27.71 -15.18
N GLY A 55 7.10 -27.74 -15.75
CA GLY A 55 6.30 -28.96 -15.83
C GLY A 55 4.81 -28.80 -16.16
N HIS A 56 4.45 -29.18 -17.39
CA HIS A 56 3.11 -29.50 -17.92
C HIS A 56 2.30 -28.36 -18.57
N SER A 57 2.07 -28.50 -19.88
CA SER A 57 1.39 -27.51 -20.72
C SER A 57 -0.07 -27.19 -20.31
N SER A 58 -0.68 -28.01 -19.44
CA SER A 58 -2.01 -27.79 -18.86
C SER A 58 -1.97 -26.98 -17.56
N SER A 59 -0.93 -27.14 -16.72
CA SER A 59 -0.73 -26.29 -15.53
C SER A 59 -0.30 -24.88 -15.94
N LEU A 60 0.48 -24.77 -17.03
CA LEU A 60 0.89 -23.49 -17.60
C LEU A 60 -0.30 -22.63 -18.05
N PHE A 61 -1.33 -23.24 -18.67
CA PHE A 61 -2.54 -22.52 -19.08
C PHE A 61 -3.38 -22.07 -17.88
N THR A 62 -3.45 -22.89 -16.82
CA THR A 62 -4.16 -22.53 -15.59
C THR A 62 -3.42 -21.43 -14.82
N ALA A 63 -2.09 -21.52 -14.71
CA ALA A 63 -1.25 -20.51 -14.07
C ALA A 63 -1.31 -19.17 -14.82
N ASP A 64 -1.20 -19.18 -16.15
CA ASP A 64 -1.32 -17.99 -16.99
C ASP A 64 -2.73 -17.34 -16.91
N ARG A 65 -3.76 -18.13 -16.61
CA ARG A 65 -5.10 -17.60 -16.32
C ARG A 65 -5.19 -16.99 -14.92
N ALA A 66 -4.63 -17.66 -13.91
CA ALA A 66 -4.60 -17.18 -12.54
C ALA A 66 -3.81 -15.87 -12.43
N ILE A 67 -2.65 -15.78 -13.09
CA ILE A 67 -1.82 -14.56 -13.17
C ILE A 67 -2.61 -13.41 -13.78
N ARG A 68 -3.25 -13.59 -14.96
CA ARG A 68 -4.03 -12.51 -15.56
C ARG A 68 -5.20 -12.02 -14.71
N GLU A 69 -5.79 -12.93 -13.93
CA GLU A 69 -6.87 -12.54 -13.03
C GLU A 69 -6.32 -11.80 -11.81
N SER A 70 -5.19 -12.26 -11.26
CA SER A 70 -4.46 -11.55 -10.20
C SER A 70 -4.06 -10.15 -10.64
N ASP A 71 -3.50 -10.00 -11.84
CA ASP A 71 -3.12 -8.70 -12.41
C ASP A 71 -4.33 -7.77 -12.50
N ARG A 72 -5.48 -8.28 -12.95
CA ARG A 72 -6.73 -7.50 -13.02
C ARG A 72 -7.26 -7.07 -11.66
N LEU A 73 -7.13 -7.91 -10.65
CA LEU A 73 -7.52 -7.58 -9.28
C LEU A 73 -6.57 -6.54 -8.68
N SER A 74 -5.26 -6.67 -8.94
CA SER A 74 -4.25 -5.69 -8.58
C SER A 74 -4.52 -4.33 -9.24
N ASP A 75 -4.74 -4.28 -10.56
CA ASP A 75 -5.05 -3.04 -11.29
C ASP A 75 -6.31 -2.34 -10.74
N ARG A 76 -7.29 -3.12 -10.28
CA ARG A 76 -8.52 -2.59 -9.67
C ARG A 76 -8.25 -2.07 -8.26
N SER A 77 -7.43 -2.76 -7.48
CA SER A 77 -6.99 -2.28 -6.18
C SER A 77 -6.24 -0.95 -6.32
N ASP A 78 -5.32 -0.86 -7.27
CA ASP A 78 -4.55 0.37 -7.51
C ASP A 78 -5.49 1.54 -7.83
N GLN A 79 -6.47 1.34 -8.72
CA GLN A 79 -7.49 2.35 -9.01
C GLN A 79 -8.30 2.77 -7.77
N LYS A 80 -8.57 1.84 -6.84
CA LYS A 80 -9.27 2.15 -5.59
C LYS A 80 -8.41 3.00 -4.68
N PHE A 81 -7.12 2.69 -4.56
CA PHE A 81 -6.18 3.49 -3.79
C PHE A 81 -5.96 4.89 -4.40
N ASP A 82 -5.83 4.99 -5.72
CA ASP A 82 -5.72 6.29 -6.41
C ASP A 82 -6.96 7.14 -6.14
N THR A 83 -8.17 6.55 -6.26
CA THR A 83 -9.42 7.27 -5.96
C THR A 83 -9.49 7.67 -4.48
N ALA A 84 -9.00 6.83 -3.58
CA ALA A 84 -8.97 7.13 -2.16
C ALA A 84 -8.03 8.31 -1.85
N ASP A 85 -6.89 8.40 -2.54
CA ASP A 85 -5.92 9.50 -2.41
C ASP A 85 -6.52 10.82 -2.91
N ASP A 86 -7.16 10.81 -4.09
CA ASP A 86 -7.87 11.98 -4.64
C ASP A 86 -8.93 12.51 -3.65
N LEU A 87 -9.66 11.62 -2.97
CA LEU A 87 -10.65 12.00 -1.96
C LEU A 87 -10.02 12.60 -0.69
N TRP A 88 -8.83 12.15 -0.29
CA TRP A 88 -8.09 12.75 0.81
C TRP A 88 -7.61 14.16 0.46
N GLU A 89 -7.11 14.36 -0.76
CA GLU A 89 -6.68 15.69 -1.22
C GLU A 89 -7.88 16.66 -1.27
N GLU A 90 -9.03 16.23 -1.79
CA GLU A 90 -10.25 17.05 -1.76
C GLU A 90 -10.69 17.35 -0.32
N ALA A 91 -10.60 16.38 0.58
CA ALA A 91 -10.95 16.57 1.99
C ALA A 91 -10.06 17.61 2.70
N ASP A 92 -8.75 17.57 2.44
CA ASP A 92 -7.79 18.53 2.99
C ASP A 92 -8.03 19.96 2.44
N ASP A 93 -8.35 20.09 1.15
CA ASP A 93 -8.73 21.37 0.54
C ASP A 93 -9.99 21.96 1.18
N LEU A 94 -10.99 21.12 1.48
CA LEU A 94 -12.22 21.55 2.16
C LEU A 94 -11.94 22.00 3.61
N GLU A 95 -11.07 21.30 4.36
CA GLU A 95 -10.69 21.72 5.71
C GLU A 95 -9.96 23.07 5.69
N MET A 96 -9.03 23.26 4.75
CA MET A 96 -8.33 24.54 4.61
C MET A 96 -9.29 25.70 4.30
N GLU A 97 -10.32 25.47 3.48
CA GLU A 97 -11.33 26.50 3.21
C GLU A 97 -12.24 26.72 4.44
N ALA A 98 -12.61 25.67 5.16
CA ALA A 98 -13.37 25.76 6.40
C ALA A 98 -12.61 26.60 7.46
N GLU A 99 -11.30 26.39 7.62
CA GLU A 99 -10.46 27.20 8.50
C GLU A 99 -10.51 28.69 8.13
N ARG A 100 -10.46 29.03 6.84
CA ARG A 100 -10.61 30.42 6.38
C ARG A 100 -11.98 31.00 6.70
N LEU A 101 -13.05 30.20 6.56
CA LEU A 101 -14.41 30.63 6.89
C LEU A 101 -14.55 30.92 8.39
N TYR A 102 -13.96 30.12 9.27
CA TYR A 102 -13.90 30.41 10.70
C TYR A 102 -13.16 31.71 11.00
N GLU A 103 -12.04 31.99 10.32
CA GLU A 103 -11.31 33.26 10.49
C GLU A 103 -12.17 34.48 10.10
N MET A 104 -13.15 34.28 9.22
CA MET A 104 -14.11 35.30 8.79
C MET A 104 -15.40 35.33 9.63
N GLY A 105 -15.55 34.42 10.60
CA GLY A 105 -16.73 34.30 11.46
C GLY A 105 -17.96 33.72 10.76
N LEU A 106 -17.73 32.89 9.72
CA LEU A 106 -18.77 32.18 8.97
C LEU A 106 -18.88 30.73 9.46
N ASP A 107 -19.18 30.58 10.76
CA ASP A 107 -19.09 29.28 11.46
C ASP A 107 -20.01 28.21 10.85
N ASP A 108 -21.26 28.55 10.48
CA ASP A 108 -22.20 27.58 9.90
C ASP A 108 -21.72 27.01 8.54
N GLU A 109 -21.05 27.83 7.73
CA GLU A 109 -20.53 27.41 6.41
C GLU A 109 -19.23 26.61 6.58
N ALA A 110 -18.40 26.97 7.55
CA ALA A 110 -17.21 26.21 7.92
C ALA A 110 -17.57 24.81 8.44
N ASP A 111 -18.58 24.71 9.31
CA ASP A 111 -19.08 23.44 9.85
C ASP A 111 -19.56 22.50 8.72
N GLU A 112 -20.28 23.04 7.72
CA GLU A 112 -20.72 22.25 6.55
C GLU A 112 -19.54 21.71 5.73
N LEU A 113 -18.49 22.50 5.54
CA LEU A 113 -17.29 22.05 4.82
C LEU A 113 -16.51 20.99 5.61
N TYR A 114 -16.42 21.11 6.93
CA TYR A 114 -15.81 20.08 7.78
C TYR A 114 -16.59 18.77 7.73
N GLU A 115 -17.93 18.81 7.84
CA GLU A 115 -18.76 17.61 7.75
C GLU A 115 -18.61 16.92 6.38
N LYS A 116 -18.54 17.73 5.31
CA LYS A 116 -18.28 17.20 3.96
C LYS A 116 -16.88 16.58 3.86
N SER A 117 -15.86 17.21 4.43
CA SER A 117 -14.49 16.66 4.48
C SER A 117 -14.45 15.32 5.21
N GLU A 118 -15.04 15.22 6.40
CA GLU A 118 -15.11 13.96 7.15
C GLU A 118 -15.78 12.86 6.33
N HIS A 119 -16.88 13.15 5.63
CA HIS A 119 -17.53 12.19 4.75
C HIS A 119 -16.62 11.72 3.60
N LEU A 120 -15.80 12.60 3.02
CA LEU A 120 -14.83 12.21 1.98
C LEU A 120 -13.73 11.31 2.56
N LYS A 121 -13.24 11.60 3.76
CA LYS A 121 -12.25 10.79 4.47
C LYS A 121 -12.78 9.40 4.78
N ASP A 122 -14.01 9.29 5.26
CA ASP A 122 -14.68 8.01 5.51
C ASP A 122 -14.82 7.21 4.21
N ARG A 123 -15.24 7.86 3.12
CA ARG A 123 -15.36 7.18 1.82
C ARG A 123 -14.01 6.74 1.27
N SER A 124 -12.97 7.52 1.49
CA SER A 124 -11.61 7.17 1.12
C SER A 124 -11.15 5.90 1.85
N LEU A 125 -11.35 5.84 3.17
CA LEU A 125 -11.02 4.66 3.97
C LEU A 125 -11.77 3.41 3.50
N GLU A 126 -13.05 3.53 3.17
CA GLU A 126 -13.83 2.41 2.61
C GLU A 126 -13.23 1.91 1.29
N LEU A 127 -12.80 2.81 0.40
CA LEU A 127 -12.14 2.42 -0.85
C LEU A 127 -10.78 1.76 -0.62
N MET A 128 -10.04 2.19 0.40
CA MET A 128 -8.77 1.54 0.78
C MET A 128 -9.01 0.11 1.27
N ASP A 129 -10.02 -0.10 2.12
CA ASP A 129 -10.42 -1.42 2.58
C ASP A 129 -10.85 -2.32 1.40
N GLU A 130 -11.69 -1.80 0.50
CA GLU A 130 -12.08 -2.52 -0.73
C GLU A 130 -10.87 -2.87 -1.62
N GLY A 131 -9.89 -1.96 -1.75
CA GLY A 131 -8.66 -2.22 -2.48
C GLY A 131 -7.84 -3.33 -1.84
N GLN A 132 -7.70 -3.29 -0.52
CA GLN A 132 -6.97 -4.31 0.23
C GLN A 132 -7.61 -5.70 0.10
N ASP A 133 -8.94 -5.78 0.15
CA ASP A 133 -9.68 -7.04 -0.08
C ASP A 133 -9.39 -7.60 -1.48
N LEU A 134 -9.34 -6.74 -2.50
CA LEU A 134 -8.99 -7.15 -3.87
C LEU A 134 -7.56 -7.67 -3.98
N LEU A 135 -6.61 -7.09 -3.25
CA LEU A 135 -5.24 -7.60 -3.19
C LEU A 135 -5.17 -8.97 -2.51
N GLU A 136 -5.90 -9.16 -1.41
CA GLU A 136 -5.96 -10.45 -0.73
C GLU A 136 -6.54 -11.53 -1.65
N ASP A 137 -7.63 -11.22 -2.34
CA ASP A 137 -8.23 -12.09 -3.36
C ASP A 137 -7.25 -12.40 -4.51
N SER A 138 -6.43 -11.43 -4.93
CA SER A 138 -5.44 -11.64 -5.99
C SER A 138 -4.35 -12.62 -5.56
N VAL A 139 -3.89 -12.51 -4.31
CA VAL A 139 -2.87 -13.37 -3.72
C VAL A 139 -3.40 -14.79 -3.52
N ASP A 140 -4.65 -14.94 -3.08
CA ASP A 140 -5.25 -16.26 -2.91
C ASP A 140 -5.48 -16.96 -4.24
N ARG A 141 -5.87 -16.23 -5.30
CA ARG A 141 -5.94 -16.76 -6.68
C ARG A 141 -4.62 -17.28 -7.23
N LEU A 142 -3.48 -16.76 -6.75
CA LEU A 142 -2.15 -17.22 -7.14
C LEU A 142 -1.69 -18.45 -6.35
N LYS A 143 -2.28 -18.72 -5.18
CA LYS A 143 -1.95 -19.89 -4.35
C LYS A 143 -2.68 -21.16 -4.78
N ASP A 144 -3.84 -21.02 -5.42
CA ASP A 144 -4.70 -22.12 -5.92
C ASP A 144 -4.25 -22.67 -7.29
#